data_AF-A0A927JAI5-F1
#
_entry.id   AF-A0A927JAI5-F1
#
_cell.length_a   1.000
_cell.length_b   1.000
_cell.length_c   1.000
_cell.angle_alpha   90.00
_cell.angle_beta   90.00
_cell.angle_gamma   90.00
#
_symmetry.space_group_name_H-M   'P 1'
#
loop_
_entity.id
_entity.type
_entity.pdbx_description
1 polymer ?
#
loop_
_entity_poly.entity_id
_entity_poly.type
_entity_poly.pdbx_seq_one_letter_code
_entity_poly.pdbx_strand_id
1 'polypeptide(L)'
;MKKTLLFSFLIVLIPLLCFISCSNDDSQENVNIGSIKGLVEKGPFVSGSSVSIYELDNNLNATGRVFEAKTDNEGAFSITTSTSLVSKYIKLSVTGFYFNEYTGRLSDAPVSLEAISSIDNVDKANVNVNTLTHLEMPRVINLVSSGKSFQEAKQQAQKELLNAFLITNQLMIPEETSITANNTSANILIAISSILLNERSDAQFTEFMSTLRNDLSDGTITQDTKNKIAESSLKLSYSNIKDNIKKRYDELGKTVEIGNFELFIDGDGDGQIGDTYEENKPNDVITTEDVFTSEQMVKQFCTASVAQLYTFIQNQYLFDGVYTNTVSSDNLNRYYELKSIYEHNLTSYMALPSDLWSSTYKAIRYDNTLIEKSGETNLDWFKKYQYYSRVFRAYKYLNMVTLWGDVPLVTSSNIIDNPYFARAPQKEILNFVINELESAYQNLPESSYQFECSKYFAKAVQARAFLQNEEYNRALEAVNIIINSGKFSLSNDINSIYAGNNKENIFELPNSNDYSSIPYRDLIKKGDNIAVCRYSDILLMASEANLKLGNANQAIIYLNQVRNRNGRTSINSSSNIEDALINEWKEDLKNEGLYFYALKRFDKAKQVLDISENKLLLPIPISEMNANPKMTQNPGY
;
A
#
# COMPACT_ATOMS: atom_id res chain seq x y z
N MET A 1 -46.57 -43.92 56.35
CA MET A 1 -47.48 -44.85 55.64
C MET A 1 -46.93 -45.11 54.24
N LYS A 2 -47.05 -46.37 53.81
CA LYS A 2 -46.56 -47.10 52.61
C LYS A 2 -46.38 -46.27 51.31
N LYS A 3 -45.26 -46.35 50.55
CA LYS A 3 -44.57 -47.43 49.79
C LYS A 3 -45.11 -47.67 48.35
N THR A 4 -44.23 -47.42 47.35
CA THR A 4 -44.03 -48.13 46.05
C THR A 4 -45.14 -48.04 44.96
N LEU A 5 -44.93 -48.18 43.64
CA LEU A 5 -43.93 -48.88 42.81
C LEU A 5 -44.01 -48.39 41.34
N LEU A 6 -42.87 -48.40 40.62
CA LEU A 6 -42.71 -48.32 39.15
C LEU A 6 -43.42 -49.49 38.40
N PHE A 7 -43.76 -49.32 37.11
CA PHE A 7 -43.16 -50.08 35.98
C PHE A 7 -43.71 -49.67 34.58
N SER A 8 -42.79 -49.62 33.60
CA SER A 8 -42.95 -49.36 32.15
C SER A 8 -43.82 -50.39 31.40
N PHE A 9 -44.34 -50.01 30.22
CA PHE A 9 -44.14 -50.78 28.98
C PHE A 9 -44.36 -49.94 27.69
N LEU A 10 -43.45 -50.15 26.75
CA LEU A 10 -43.30 -49.65 25.39
C LEU A 10 -44.37 -50.26 24.45
N ILE A 11 -44.82 -49.55 23.41
CA ILE A 11 -45.07 -50.07 22.03
C ILE A 11 -45.30 -48.89 21.08
N VAL A 12 -44.50 -48.85 20.00
CA VAL A 12 -44.58 -47.98 18.82
C VAL A 12 -45.33 -48.74 17.72
N LEU A 13 -46.23 -48.09 16.97
CA LEU A 13 -46.50 -48.44 15.57
C LEU A 13 -47.13 -47.27 14.78
N ILE A 14 -46.42 -46.84 13.73
CA ILE A 14 -46.74 -45.91 12.63
C ILE A 14 -47.16 -46.78 11.40
N PRO A 15 -47.71 -46.32 10.24
CA PRO A 15 -48.46 -45.12 9.80
C PRO A 15 -49.81 -45.45 9.09
N LEU A 16 -50.59 -44.44 8.67
CA LEU A 16 -51.43 -44.56 7.47
C LEU A 16 -51.37 -43.28 6.62
N LEU A 17 -50.76 -43.43 5.44
CA LEU A 17 -50.76 -42.50 4.31
C LEU A 17 -52.00 -42.76 3.45
N CYS A 18 -52.72 -41.71 3.05
CA CYS A 18 -53.51 -41.66 1.82
C CYS A 18 -53.38 -40.28 1.16
N PHE A 19 -52.56 -40.25 0.11
CA PHE A 19 -52.62 -39.44 -1.12
C PHE A 19 -54.04 -39.47 -1.75
N ILE A 20 -54.63 -38.54 -2.52
CA ILE A 20 -54.22 -37.50 -3.50
C ILE A 20 -55.47 -36.60 -3.75
N SER A 21 -55.30 -35.30 -4.05
CA SER A 21 -55.75 -34.69 -5.33
C SER A 21 -55.36 -33.23 -5.42
N CYS A 22 -54.46 -32.94 -6.37
CA CYS A 22 -54.14 -31.60 -6.84
C CYS A 22 -55.36 -30.92 -7.48
N SER A 23 -55.43 -29.60 -7.33
CA SER A 23 -55.81 -28.71 -8.41
C SER A 23 -54.72 -27.64 -8.51
N ASN A 24 -53.95 -27.72 -9.61
CA ASN A 24 -53.19 -26.59 -10.13
C ASN A 24 -54.18 -25.46 -10.41
N ASP A 25 -53.95 -24.31 -9.81
CA ASP A 25 -54.25 -23.01 -10.41
C ASP A 25 -53.06 -22.10 -10.09
N ASP A 26 -52.00 -22.21 -10.89
CA ASP A 26 -51.05 -21.12 -11.11
C ASP A 26 -51.81 -20.03 -11.89
N SER A 27 -52.73 -19.33 -11.22
CA SER A 27 -53.25 -18.08 -11.74
C SER A 27 -52.11 -17.07 -11.75
N GLN A 28 -51.82 -16.48 -12.91
CA GLN A 28 -50.99 -15.26 -13.00
C GLN A 28 -51.61 -14.17 -12.13
N GLU A 29 -51.22 -14.09 -10.87
CA GLU A 29 -51.55 -12.96 -10.02
C GLU A 29 -50.72 -11.77 -10.48
N ASN A 30 -51.36 -10.87 -11.24
CA ASN A 30 -50.78 -9.58 -11.55
C ASN A 30 -50.55 -8.81 -10.23
N VAL A 31 -49.29 -8.53 -9.91
CA VAL A 31 -48.89 -7.82 -8.68
C VAL A 31 -48.85 -6.32 -8.97
N ASN A 32 -49.78 -5.54 -8.41
CA ASN A 32 -49.86 -4.08 -8.61
C ASN A 32 -48.86 -3.31 -7.74
N ILE A 33 -47.62 -3.18 -8.17
CA ILE A 33 -46.59 -2.50 -7.37
C ILE A 33 -46.67 -0.98 -7.53
N GLY A 34 -46.91 -0.27 -6.42
CA GLY A 34 -46.91 1.19 -6.40
C GLY A 34 -45.52 1.82 -6.44
N SER A 35 -44.55 1.22 -5.74
CA SER A 35 -43.14 1.63 -5.82
C SER A 35 -42.18 0.55 -5.33
N ILE A 36 -41.00 0.47 -5.96
CA ILE A 36 -39.85 -0.33 -5.50
C ILE A 36 -38.78 0.66 -5.03
N LYS A 37 -38.30 0.47 -3.81
CA LYS A 37 -37.26 1.31 -3.20
C LYS A 37 -36.20 0.43 -2.56
N GLY A 38 -35.04 0.99 -2.29
CA GLY A 38 -33.99 0.29 -1.59
C GLY A 38 -32.70 1.10 -1.55
N LEU A 39 -31.70 0.52 -0.92
CA LEU A 39 -30.36 1.07 -0.81
C LEU A 39 -29.37 0.13 -1.53
N VAL A 40 -28.32 0.70 -2.12
CA VAL A 40 -27.20 -0.05 -2.69
C VAL A 40 -26.00 0.13 -1.77
N GLU A 41 -25.69 -0.92 -1.00
CA GLU A 41 -24.90 -0.79 0.23
C GLU A 41 -23.77 -1.82 0.30
N LYS A 42 -22.55 -1.30 0.13
CA LYS A 42 -21.28 -1.90 0.56
C LYS A 42 -20.43 -0.82 1.25
N GLY A 43 -21.08 0.21 1.78
CA GLY A 43 -20.68 1.61 1.64
C GLY A 43 -21.63 2.28 0.63
N PRO A 44 -22.04 3.54 0.84
CA PRO A 44 -23.00 4.19 -0.05
C PRO A 44 -22.43 4.28 -1.47
N PHE A 45 -23.14 3.72 -2.44
CA PHE A 45 -22.83 3.95 -3.85
C PHE A 45 -22.96 5.43 -4.18
N VAL A 46 -22.06 5.93 -5.03
CA VAL A 46 -22.06 7.35 -5.42
C VAL A 46 -23.34 7.67 -6.20
N SER A 47 -23.85 8.90 -6.05
CA SER A 47 -25.03 9.34 -6.80
C SER A 47 -24.83 9.22 -8.31
N GLY A 48 -25.88 8.78 -8.98
CA GLY A 48 -25.88 8.55 -10.41
C GLY A 48 -25.50 7.13 -10.84
N SER A 49 -25.24 6.22 -9.89
CA SER A 49 -25.05 4.79 -10.19
C SER A 49 -26.31 4.24 -10.86
N SER A 50 -26.12 3.41 -11.89
CA SER A 50 -27.22 2.89 -12.72
C SER A 50 -27.88 1.70 -12.04
N VAL A 51 -29.18 1.76 -11.82
CA VAL A 51 -29.99 0.67 -11.25
C VAL A 51 -30.95 0.15 -12.33
N SER A 52 -30.84 -1.12 -12.68
CA SER A 52 -31.75 -1.81 -13.61
C SER A 52 -32.52 -2.90 -12.85
N ILE A 53 -33.85 -2.84 -12.90
CA ILE A 53 -34.75 -3.83 -12.31
C ILE A 53 -35.41 -4.63 -13.42
N TYR A 54 -35.14 -5.92 -13.46
CA TYR A 54 -35.67 -6.87 -14.44
C TYR A 54 -36.85 -7.62 -13.81
N GLU A 55 -38.01 -7.59 -14.48
CA GLU A 55 -39.13 -8.46 -14.15
C GLU A 55 -38.75 -9.90 -14.53
N LEU A 56 -39.00 -10.83 -13.61
CA LEU A 56 -38.76 -12.26 -13.83
C LEU A 56 -40.08 -13.02 -13.91
N ASP A 57 -40.09 -14.19 -14.55
CA ASP A 57 -41.20 -15.14 -14.50
C ASP A 57 -41.11 -16.04 -13.25
N ASN A 58 -42.06 -16.97 -13.09
CA ASN A 58 -42.09 -17.91 -11.96
C ASN A 58 -40.90 -18.89 -11.93
N ASN A 59 -40.18 -19.02 -13.05
CA ASN A 59 -38.96 -19.81 -13.16
C ASN A 59 -37.69 -18.94 -13.06
N LEU A 60 -37.83 -17.67 -12.66
CA LEU A 60 -36.76 -16.68 -12.51
C LEU A 60 -36.07 -16.27 -13.84
N ASN A 61 -36.70 -16.50 -14.99
CA ASN A 61 -36.20 -16.02 -16.27
C ASN A 61 -36.67 -14.59 -16.52
N ALA A 62 -35.84 -13.75 -17.15
CA ALA A 62 -36.23 -12.39 -17.49
C ALA A 62 -37.38 -12.38 -18.50
N THR A 63 -38.43 -11.62 -18.22
CA THR A 63 -39.58 -11.46 -19.14
C THR A 63 -39.29 -10.50 -20.30
N GLY A 64 -38.20 -9.75 -20.21
CA GLY A 64 -37.83 -8.66 -21.12
C GLY A 64 -38.29 -7.28 -20.65
N ARG A 65 -39.09 -7.17 -19.59
CA ARG A 65 -39.42 -5.87 -18.96
C ARG A 65 -38.31 -5.42 -18.02
N VAL A 66 -37.86 -4.18 -18.21
CA VAL A 66 -36.81 -3.54 -17.42
C VAL A 66 -37.26 -2.16 -16.98
N PHE A 67 -36.99 -1.82 -15.73
CA PHE A 67 -37.17 -0.50 -15.15
C PHE A 67 -35.82 0.07 -14.74
N GLU A 68 -35.60 1.37 -14.96
CA GLU A 68 -34.33 2.02 -14.65
C GLU A 68 -34.50 3.10 -13.58
N ALA A 69 -33.51 3.20 -12.69
CA ALA A 69 -33.35 4.23 -11.69
C ALA A 69 -31.89 4.65 -11.57
N LYS A 70 -31.66 5.72 -10.80
CA LYS A 70 -30.34 6.14 -10.36
C LYS A 70 -30.30 6.24 -8.85
N THR A 71 -29.13 6.03 -8.28
CA THR A 71 -28.90 6.24 -6.85
C THR A 71 -28.75 7.72 -6.51
N ASP A 72 -29.15 8.10 -5.30
CA ASP A 72 -28.74 9.35 -4.65
C ASP A 72 -27.35 9.20 -3.98
N ASN A 73 -26.94 10.20 -3.19
CA ASN A 73 -25.63 10.23 -2.53
C ASN A 73 -25.44 9.18 -1.42
N GLU A 74 -26.53 8.53 -1.01
CA GLU A 74 -26.54 7.48 0.02
C GLU A 74 -26.71 6.09 -0.59
N GLY A 75 -26.75 5.99 -1.92
CA GLY A 75 -27.05 4.75 -2.61
C GLY A 75 -28.54 4.42 -2.66
N ALA A 76 -29.44 5.33 -2.24
CA ALA A 76 -30.87 5.08 -2.27
C ALA A 76 -31.43 5.22 -3.69
N PHE A 77 -32.34 4.34 -4.06
CA PHE A 77 -33.06 4.41 -5.32
C PHE A 77 -34.55 4.23 -5.10
N SER A 78 -35.34 4.74 -6.05
CA SER A 78 -36.78 4.47 -6.08
C SER A 78 -37.28 4.46 -7.52
N ILE A 79 -38.22 3.55 -7.78
CA ILE A 79 -38.98 3.49 -9.02
C ILE A 79 -40.46 3.53 -8.65
N THR A 80 -41.20 4.37 -9.35
CA THR A 80 -42.67 4.39 -9.29
C THR A 80 -43.18 3.73 -10.57
N THR A 81 -43.90 2.62 -10.45
CA THR A 81 -44.49 1.90 -11.58
C THR A 81 -46.00 2.05 -11.54
N SER A 82 -46.62 2.37 -12.68
CA SER A 82 -48.09 2.40 -12.83
C SER A 82 -48.65 1.08 -13.36
N THR A 83 -47.82 0.06 -13.51
CA THR A 83 -48.10 -1.17 -14.26
C THR A 83 -47.92 -2.39 -13.36
N SER A 84 -48.84 -3.34 -13.42
CA SER A 84 -48.76 -4.60 -12.70
C SER A 84 -47.59 -5.46 -13.20
N LEU A 85 -46.84 -6.09 -12.29
CA LEU A 85 -45.87 -7.13 -12.65
C LEU A 85 -46.60 -8.45 -12.95
N VAL A 86 -46.06 -9.21 -13.89
CA VAL A 86 -46.54 -10.56 -14.29
C VAL A 86 -46.25 -11.62 -13.23
N SER A 87 -45.17 -11.42 -12.48
CA SER A 87 -44.78 -12.25 -11.33
C SER A 87 -44.25 -11.35 -10.23
N LYS A 88 -44.20 -11.88 -9.02
CA LYS A 88 -43.63 -11.19 -7.86
C LYS A 88 -42.09 -11.15 -7.85
N TYR A 89 -41.42 -11.89 -8.73
CA TYR A 89 -39.97 -11.99 -8.73
C TYR A 89 -39.29 -10.89 -9.55
N ILE A 90 -38.22 -10.33 -9.00
CA ILE A 90 -37.40 -9.33 -9.66
C ILE A 90 -35.92 -9.64 -9.51
N LYS A 91 -35.12 -9.21 -10.48
CA LYS A 91 -33.66 -9.10 -10.37
C LYS A 91 -33.27 -7.63 -10.41
N LEU A 92 -32.42 -7.20 -9.50
CA LEU A 92 -31.77 -5.90 -9.55
C LEU A 92 -30.32 -6.07 -10.02
N SER A 93 -29.85 -5.13 -10.85
CA SER A 93 -28.45 -5.00 -11.24
C SER A 93 -28.05 -3.54 -11.07
N VAL A 94 -26.97 -3.29 -10.34
CA VAL A 94 -26.49 -1.95 -10.05
C VAL A 94 -25.03 -1.83 -10.44
N THR A 95 -24.68 -0.82 -11.22
CA THR A 95 -23.30 -0.53 -11.60
C THR A 95 -22.93 0.90 -11.21
N GLY A 96 -21.82 1.05 -10.48
CA GLY A 96 -21.33 2.37 -10.08
C GLY A 96 -20.10 2.32 -9.18
N PHE A 97 -19.62 3.52 -8.82
CA PHE A 97 -18.56 3.70 -7.83
C PHE A 97 -19.11 3.56 -6.42
N TYR A 98 -18.29 3.06 -5.50
CA TYR A 98 -18.69 2.78 -4.13
C TYR A 98 -17.70 3.38 -3.14
N PHE A 99 -18.18 3.64 -1.92
CA PHE A 99 -17.29 3.97 -0.81
C PHE A 99 -16.61 2.68 -0.29
N ASN A 100 -15.29 2.66 -0.28
CA ASN A 100 -14.48 1.57 0.23
C ASN A 100 -14.17 1.82 1.71
N GLU A 101 -14.88 1.11 2.59
CA GLU A 101 -14.78 1.19 4.05
C GLU A 101 -13.40 0.75 4.60
N TYR A 102 -12.66 -0.07 3.85
CA TYR A 102 -11.31 -0.46 4.24
C TYR A 102 -10.31 0.70 4.04
N THR A 103 -10.40 1.42 2.92
CA THR A 103 -9.46 2.52 2.58
C THR A 103 -9.94 3.91 3.02
N GLY A 104 -11.24 4.07 3.30
CA GLY A 104 -11.86 5.35 3.61
C GLY A 104 -12.02 6.28 2.39
N ARG A 105 -11.99 5.74 1.16
CA ARG A 105 -12.04 6.50 -0.10
C ARG A 105 -13.10 5.94 -1.04
N LEU A 106 -13.48 6.71 -2.06
CA LEU A 106 -14.26 6.20 -3.19
C LEU A 106 -13.39 5.26 -4.03
N SER A 107 -14.03 4.26 -4.64
CA SER A 107 -13.37 3.34 -5.57
C SER A 107 -12.85 4.09 -6.81
N ASP A 108 -11.75 3.60 -7.38
CA ASP A 108 -11.16 4.11 -8.63
C ASP A 108 -11.81 3.45 -9.86
N ALA A 109 -12.47 2.31 -9.67
CA ALA A 109 -13.27 1.62 -10.69
C ALA A 109 -14.70 1.34 -10.21
N PRO A 110 -15.68 1.27 -11.13
CA PRO A 110 -17.04 0.88 -10.80
C PRO A 110 -17.13 -0.64 -10.55
N VAL A 111 -18.06 -1.05 -9.70
CA VAL A 111 -18.42 -2.46 -9.49
C VAL A 111 -19.87 -2.70 -9.87
N SER A 112 -20.21 -3.94 -10.22
CA SER A 112 -21.59 -4.35 -10.45
C SER A 112 -22.07 -5.29 -9.35
N LEU A 113 -23.13 -4.90 -8.64
CA LEU A 113 -23.82 -5.74 -7.66
C LEU A 113 -25.18 -6.17 -8.21
N GLU A 114 -25.65 -7.34 -7.79
CA GLU A 114 -26.90 -7.92 -8.27
C GLU A 114 -27.68 -8.50 -7.10
N ALA A 115 -29.00 -8.52 -7.18
CA ALA A 115 -29.85 -9.14 -6.19
C ALA A 115 -31.05 -9.80 -6.89
N ILE A 116 -31.61 -10.84 -6.27
CA ILE A 116 -32.89 -11.43 -6.68
C ILE A 116 -33.82 -11.45 -5.49
N SER A 117 -35.08 -11.02 -5.68
CA SER A 117 -36.04 -10.87 -4.59
C SER A 117 -37.47 -11.21 -5.02
N SER A 118 -38.33 -11.48 -4.04
CA SER A 118 -39.77 -11.70 -4.20
C SER A 118 -40.51 -10.53 -3.55
N ILE A 119 -41.45 -9.92 -4.28
CA ILE A 119 -42.24 -8.79 -3.81
C ILE A 119 -43.57 -9.31 -3.29
N ASP A 120 -43.62 -9.58 -2.00
CA ASP A 120 -44.83 -10.10 -1.34
C ASP A 120 -45.77 -8.98 -0.83
N ASN A 121 -45.28 -7.73 -0.71
CA ASN A 121 -46.08 -6.56 -0.32
C ASN A 121 -46.21 -5.57 -1.48
N VAL A 122 -47.45 -5.39 -1.95
CA VAL A 122 -47.80 -4.62 -3.15
C VAL A 122 -47.68 -3.11 -2.96
N ASP A 123 -47.80 -2.61 -1.72
CA ASP A 123 -47.85 -1.17 -1.46
C ASP A 123 -46.46 -0.52 -1.37
N LYS A 124 -45.44 -1.26 -0.90
CA LYS A 124 -44.02 -0.83 -0.84
C LYS A 124 -43.08 -2.04 -0.83
N ALA A 125 -42.33 -2.23 -1.91
CA ALA A 125 -41.22 -3.19 -1.94
C ALA A 125 -39.93 -2.47 -1.49
N ASN A 126 -39.29 -2.95 -0.42
CA ASN A 126 -37.98 -2.47 -0.01
C ASN A 126 -36.94 -3.57 -0.29
N VAL A 127 -36.03 -3.33 -1.23
CA VAL A 127 -35.06 -4.33 -1.70
C VAL A 127 -33.68 -3.70 -1.81
N ASN A 128 -32.84 -3.94 -0.81
CA ASN A 128 -31.45 -3.51 -0.82
C ASN A 128 -30.60 -4.43 -1.69
N VAL A 129 -29.56 -3.85 -2.30
CA VAL A 129 -28.54 -4.56 -3.06
C VAL A 129 -27.21 -4.40 -2.33
N ASN A 130 -26.64 -5.49 -1.85
CA ASN A 130 -25.38 -5.52 -1.11
C ASN A 130 -24.51 -6.73 -1.49
N THR A 131 -23.33 -6.87 -0.87
CA THR A 131 -22.40 -7.98 -1.14
C THR A 131 -23.03 -9.34 -0.94
N LEU A 132 -23.84 -9.52 0.10
CA LEU A 132 -24.47 -10.80 0.40
C LEU A 132 -25.51 -11.17 -0.66
N THR A 133 -26.38 -10.23 -1.05
CA THR A 133 -27.36 -10.45 -2.13
C THR A 133 -26.69 -10.83 -3.45
N HIS A 134 -25.53 -10.25 -3.74
CA HIS A 134 -24.77 -10.53 -4.95
C HIS A 134 -24.14 -11.92 -4.93
N LEU A 135 -23.55 -12.31 -3.80
CA LEU A 135 -22.88 -13.59 -3.65
C LEU A 135 -23.88 -14.76 -3.67
N GLU A 136 -25.02 -14.63 -3.00
CA GLU A 136 -25.98 -15.73 -2.87
C GLU A 136 -26.83 -15.95 -4.15
N MET A 137 -27.01 -14.92 -4.99
CA MET A 137 -27.98 -14.96 -6.09
C MET A 137 -27.84 -16.18 -7.03
N PRO A 138 -26.64 -16.56 -7.53
CA PRO A 138 -26.53 -17.73 -8.41
C PRO A 138 -26.97 -19.02 -7.74
N ARG A 139 -26.69 -19.16 -6.44
CA ARG A 139 -27.08 -20.33 -5.67
C ARG A 139 -28.60 -20.41 -5.49
N VAL A 140 -29.26 -19.27 -5.26
CA VAL A 140 -30.73 -19.19 -5.22
C VAL A 140 -31.34 -19.65 -6.54
N ILE A 141 -30.83 -19.14 -7.67
CA ILE A 141 -31.32 -19.52 -9.01
C ILE A 141 -31.16 -21.03 -9.25
N ASN A 142 -30.01 -21.60 -8.88
CA ASN A 142 -29.75 -23.04 -9.03
C ASN A 142 -30.71 -23.89 -8.18
N LEU A 143 -30.93 -23.50 -6.92
CA LEU A 143 -31.82 -24.20 -6.00
C LEU A 143 -33.29 -24.16 -6.46
N VAL A 144 -33.76 -23.00 -6.95
CA VAL A 144 -35.11 -22.88 -7.51
C VAL A 144 -35.26 -23.70 -8.80
N SER A 145 -34.24 -23.68 -9.67
CA SER A 145 -34.20 -24.52 -10.87
C SER A 145 -34.20 -26.02 -10.55
N SER A 146 -33.71 -26.39 -9.37
CA SER A 146 -33.73 -27.75 -8.82
C SER A 146 -35.03 -28.09 -8.07
N GLY A 147 -36.04 -27.21 -8.11
CA GLY A 147 -37.39 -27.45 -7.60
C GLY A 147 -37.65 -26.98 -6.16
N LYS A 148 -36.73 -26.24 -5.52
CA LYS A 148 -37.01 -25.60 -4.22
C LYS A 148 -37.88 -24.36 -4.39
N SER A 149 -38.70 -24.06 -3.38
CA SER A 149 -39.37 -22.75 -3.35
C SER A 149 -38.35 -21.62 -3.21
N PHE A 150 -38.69 -20.42 -3.67
CA PHE A 150 -37.81 -19.25 -3.59
C PHE A 150 -37.34 -18.98 -2.15
N GLN A 151 -38.25 -19.08 -1.17
CA GLN A 151 -37.94 -18.86 0.24
C GLN A 151 -36.96 -19.92 0.80
N GLU A 152 -37.18 -21.20 0.48
CA GLU A 152 -36.26 -22.27 0.90
C GLU A 152 -34.89 -22.13 0.23
N ALA A 153 -34.87 -21.74 -1.05
CA ALA A 153 -33.65 -21.49 -1.80
C ALA A 153 -32.84 -20.33 -1.19
N LYS A 154 -33.50 -19.23 -0.84
CA LYS A 154 -32.90 -18.09 -0.13
C LYS A 154 -32.29 -18.47 1.20
N GLN A 155 -33.05 -19.17 2.05
CA GLN A 155 -32.58 -19.61 3.36
C GLN A 155 -31.36 -20.54 3.25
N GLN A 156 -31.38 -21.47 2.28
CA GLN A 156 -30.26 -22.38 2.07
C GLN A 156 -29.02 -21.67 1.51
N ALA A 157 -29.18 -20.85 0.48
CA ALA A 157 -28.06 -20.12 -0.13
C ALA A 157 -27.37 -19.20 0.88
N GLN A 158 -28.14 -18.48 1.68
CA GLN A 158 -27.62 -17.65 2.76
C GLN A 158 -26.87 -18.48 3.80
N LYS A 159 -27.43 -19.61 4.25
CA LYS A 159 -26.77 -20.48 5.22
C LYS A 159 -25.43 -20.98 4.69
N GLU A 160 -25.38 -21.40 3.43
CA GLU A 160 -24.15 -21.86 2.77
C GLU A 160 -23.12 -20.72 2.65
N LEU A 161 -23.56 -19.50 2.30
CA LEU A 161 -22.70 -18.31 2.25
C LEU A 161 -22.12 -17.97 3.64
N LEU A 162 -22.96 -17.88 4.68
CA LEU A 162 -22.50 -17.53 6.03
C LEU A 162 -21.53 -18.58 6.59
N ASN A 163 -21.78 -19.87 6.32
CA ASN A 163 -20.87 -20.95 6.69
C ASN A 163 -19.49 -20.82 6.02
N ALA A 164 -19.38 -20.19 4.84
CA ALA A 164 -18.10 -19.93 4.19
C ALA A 164 -17.21 -18.99 5.01
N PHE A 165 -17.82 -18.16 5.85
CA PHE A 165 -17.17 -17.21 6.76
C PHE A 165 -17.24 -17.66 8.22
N LEU A 166 -17.49 -18.96 8.47
CA LEU A 166 -17.61 -19.55 9.82
C LEU A 166 -18.78 -19.01 10.67
N ILE A 167 -19.67 -18.21 10.07
CA ILE A 167 -20.85 -17.65 10.72
C ILE A 167 -21.96 -18.71 10.72
N THR A 168 -22.25 -19.26 11.89
CA THR A 168 -23.28 -20.29 12.07
C THR A 168 -24.47 -19.81 12.89
N ASN A 169 -25.62 -20.44 12.70
CA ASN A 169 -26.86 -20.20 13.48
C ASN A 169 -27.40 -18.76 13.43
N GLN A 170 -27.10 -18.01 12.37
CA GLN A 170 -27.66 -16.68 12.14
C GLN A 170 -28.77 -16.73 11.08
N LEU A 171 -29.82 -15.95 11.31
CA LEU A 171 -30.89 -15.70 10.34
C LEU A 171 -30.85 -14.22 9.99
N MET A 172 -30.88 -13.91 8.70
CA MET A 172 -30.97 -12.52 8.22
C MET A 172 -31.71 -12.44 6.90
N ILE A 173 -32.13 -11.23 6.51
CA ILE A 173 -32.69 -10.96 5.19
C ILE A 173 -31.78 -9.91 4.56
N PRO A 174 -30.84 -10.30 3.67
CA PRO A 174 -29.86 -9.38 3.11
C PRO A 174 -30.52 -8.19 2.42
N GLU A 175 -31.66 -8.40 1.75
CA GLU A 175 -32.43 -7.34 1.07
C GLU A 175 -33.06 -6.31 2.01
N GLU A 176 -33.16 -6.59 3.31
CA GLU A 176 -33.65 -5.64 4.32
C GLU A 176 -32.52 -5.09 5.19
N THR A 177 -31.28 -5.50 4.92
CA THR A 177 -30.11 -5.16 5.74
C THR A 177 -29.45 -3.89 5.21
N SER A 178 -29.23 -2.94 6.11
CA SER A 178 -28.40 -1.75 5.87
C SER A 178 -27.21 -1.71 6.82
N ILE A 179 -26.07 -1.25 6.30
CA ILE A 179 -24.82 -1.14 7.09
C ILE A 179 -24.97 -0.16 8.27
N THR A 180 -25.91 0.79 8.21
CA THR A 180 -26.15 1.76 9.28
C THR A 180 -27.21 1.31 10.30
N ALA A 181 -27.77 0.11 10.15
CA ALA A 181 -28.87 -0.35 11.00
C ALA A 181 -28.44 -0.77 12.42
N ASN A 182 -27.12 -0.82 12.69
CA ASN A 182 -26.52 -1.17 13.99
C ASN A 182 -27.14 -2.43 14.64
N ASN A 183 -27.36 -3.48 13.84
CA ASN A 183 -27.90 -4.75 14.30
C ASN A 183 -27.02 -5.91 13.84
N THR A 184 -27.33 -7.14 14.27
CA THR A 184 -26.57 -8.34 13.90
C THR A 184 -26.39 -8.49 12.39
N SER A 185 -27.45 -8.23 11.61
CA SER A 185 -27.40 -8.35 10.15
C SER A 185 -26.46 -7.31 9.52
N ALA A 186 -26.50 -6.08 10.00
CA ALA A 186 -25.58 -5.01 9.59
C ALA A 186 -24.12 -5.37 9.90
N ASN A 187 -23.88 -5.91 11.10
CA ASN A 187 -22.56 -6.34 11.55
C ASN A 187 -22.01 -7.48 10.66
N ILE A 188 -22.82 -8.49 10.35
CA ILE A 188 -22.45 -9.57 9.43
C ILE A 188 -22.12 -9.02 8.04
N LEU A 189 -22.93 -8.09 7.52
CA LEU A 189 -22.71 -7.46 6.23
C LEU A 189 -21.37 -6.69 6.19
N ILE A 190 -21.07 -5.90 7.22
CA ILE A 190 -19.80 -5.15 7.34
C ILE A 190 -18.62 -6.12 7.44
N ALA A 191 -18.73 -7.19 8.25
CA ALA A 191 -17.67 -8.17 8.42
C ALA A 191 -17.29 -8.83 7.09
N ILE A 192 -18.28 -9.41 6.39
CA ILE A 192 -18.05 -10.08 5.10
C ILE A 192 -17.53 -9.09 4.07
N SER A 193 -18.13 -7.90 3.99
CA SER A 193 -17.67 -6.85 3.06
C SER A 193 -16.21 -6.45 3.30
N SER A 194 -15.81 -6.29 4.56
CA SER A 194 -14.45 -5.91 4.94
C SER A 194 -13.42 -6.98 4.58
N ILE A 195 -13.74 -8.26 4.83
CA ILE A 195 -12.89 -9.41 4.44
C ILE A 195 -12.66 -9.42 2.93
N LEU A 196 -13.70 -9.13 2.15
CA LEU A 196 -13.59 -9.12 0.69
C LEU A 196 -12.68 -7.98 0.18
N LEU A 197 -12.62 -6.84 0.88
CA LEU A 197 -11.82 -5.67 0.46
C LEU A 197 -10.36 -5.70 0.89
N ASN A 198 -10.02 -6.44 1.95
CA ASN A 198 -8.74 -6.33 2.66
C ASN A 198 -7.50 -6.20 1.74
N GLU A 199 -6.88 -5.02 1.71
CA GLU A 199 -5.69 -4.66 0.89
C GLU A 199 -5.84 -4.89 -0.64
N ARG A 200 -7.06 -5.12 -1.15
CA ARG A 200 -7.31 -5.38 -2.57
C ARG A 200 -7.55 -4.09 -3.34
N SER A 201 -6.99 -4.03 -4.55
CA SER A 201 -7.46 -3.09 -5.58
C SER A 201 -8.89 -3.42 -6.01
N ASP A 202 -9.60 -2.47 -6.63
CA ASP A 202 -10.97 -2.67 -7.13
C ASP A 202 -11.09 -3.86 -8.11
N ALA A 203 -10.05 -4.08 -8.93
CA ALA A 203 -9.97 -5.22 -9.84
C ALA A 203 -9.86 -6.54 -9.08
N GLN A 204 -8.97 -6.61 -8.08
CA GLN A 204 -8.79 -7.80 -7.23
C GLN A 204 -10.04 -8.09 -6.37
N PHE A 205 -10.73 -7.05 -5.90
CA PHE A 205 -12.01 -7.19 -5.20
C PHE A 205 -13.08 -7.80 -6.12
N THR A 206 -13.20 -7.28 -7.35
CA THR A 206 -14.15 -7.80 -8.36
C THR A 206 -13.84 -9.24 -8.75
N GLU A 207 -12.56 -9.57 -8.93
CA GLU A 207 -12.11 -10.93 -9.20
C GLU A 207 -12.48 -11.86 -8.04
N PHE A 208 -12.18 -11.48 -6.80
CA PHE A 208 -12.45 -12.30 -5.64
C PHE A 208 -13.95 -12.52 -5.40
N MET A 209 -14.77 -11.48 -5.57
CA MET A 209 -16.23 -11.58 -5.55
C MET A 209 -16.74 -12.58 -6.60
N SER A 210 -16.18 -12.53 -7.81
CA SER A 210 -16.55 -13.42 -8.90
C SER A 210 -16.17 -14.87 -8.60
N THR A 211 -14.97 -15.11 -8.06
CA THR A 211 -14.53 -16.45 -7.62
C THR A 211 -15.46 -17.01 -6.56
N LEU A 212 -15.71 -16.26 -5.48
CA LEU A 212 -16.56 -16.71 -4.38
C LEU A 212 -17.99 -17.00 -4.84
N ARG A 213 -18.53 -16.12 -5.68
CA ARG A 213 -19.87 -16.25 -6.28
C ARG A 213 -19.99 -17.50 -7.17
N ASN A 214 -18.96 -17.80 -7.94
CA ASN A 214 -18.94 -18.99 -8.80
C ASN A 214 -18.82 -20.27 -7.97
N ASP A 215 -17.94 -20.29 -6.97
CA ASP A 215 -17.80 -21.42 -6.05
C ASP A 215 -19.16 -21.72 -5.39
N LEU A 216 -19.77 -20.71 -4.76
CA LEU A 216 -21.04 -20.89 -4.02
C LEU A 216 -22.21 -21.37 -4.90
N SER A 217 -22.15 -21.20 -6.23
CA SER A 217 -23.26 -21.50 -7.13
C SER A 217 -23.76 -22.95 -7.05
N ASP A 218 -22.89 -23.90 -6.70
CA ASP A 218 -23.24 -25.31 -6.50
C ASP A 218 -23.42 -25.71 -5.01
N GLY A 219 -23.22 -24.75 -4.10
CA GLY A 219 -23.33 -24.92 -2.65
C GLY A 219 -22.02 -25.32 -1.97
N THR A 220 -20.89 -25.30 -2.68
CA THR A 220 -19.57 -25.61 -2.13
C THR A 220 -18.62 -24.41 -2.23
N ILE A 221 -17.58 -24.37 -1.40
CA ILE A 221 -16.53 -23.36 -1.47
C ILE A 221 -15.20 -24.08 -1.58
N THR A 222 -14.39 -23.72 -2.56
CA THR A 222 -13.09 -24.37 -2.78
C THR A 222 -12.12 -24.07 -1.63
N GLN A 223 -11.12 -24.94 -1.44
CA GLN A 223 -10.13 -24.72 -0.40
C GLN A 223 -9.29 -23.44 -0.64
N ASP A 224 -9.02 -23.10 -1.90
CA ASP A 224 -8.32 -21.86 -2.27
C ASP A 224 -9.10 -20.62 -1.83
N THR A 225 -10.42 -20.60 -2.11
CA THR A 225 -11.29 -19.51 -1.66
C THR A 225 -11.38 -19.44 -0.14
N LYS A 226 -11.47 -20.58 0.56
CA LYS A 226 -11.43 -20.60 2.04
C LYS A 226 -10.12 -20.04 2.60
N ASN A 227 -8.99 -20.40 2.00
CA ASN A 227 -7.69 -19.87 2.42
C ASN A 227 -7.62 -18.35 2.21
N LYS A 228 -8.11 -17.84 1.07
CA LYS A 228 -8.20 -16.40 0.80
C LYS A 228 -9.10 -15.67 1.79
N ILE A 229 -10.24 -16.26 2.18
CA ILE A 229 -11.11 -15.72 3.23
C ILE A 229 -10.33 -15.65 4.54
N ALA A 230 -9.72 -16.75 4.99
CA ALA A 230 -8.95 -16.82 6.23
C ALA A 230 -7.79 -15.80 6.26
N GLU A 231 -6.96 -15.75 5.22
CA GLU A 231 -5.88 -14.77 5.09
C GLU A 231 -6.37 -13.32 5.16
N SER A 232 -7.55 -13.06 4.58
CA SER A 232 -8.16 -11.74 4.58
C SER A 232 -8.76 -11.36 5.93
N SER A 233 -9.10 -12.33 6.78
CA SER A 233 -9.63 -12.05 8.13
C SER A 233 -8.52 -11.62 9.10
N LEU A 234 -7.29 -12.15 8.96
CA LEU A 234 -6.18 -11.94 9.90
C LEU A 234 -5.61 -10.51 9.99
N LYS A 235 -5.85 -9.66 8.99
CA LYS A 235 -5.20 -8.33 8.84
C LYS A 235 -6.17 -7.15 8.84
N LEU A 236 -7.41 -7.36 9.29
CA LEU A 236 -8.41 -6.29 9.31
C LEU A 236 -8.19 -5.35 10.49
N SER A 237 -8.29 -4.05 10.24
CA SER A 237 -8.32 -3.03 11.27
C SER A 237 -9.77 -2.61 11.52
N TYR A 238 -10.39 -3.20 12.56
CA TYR A 238 -11.82 -3.04 12.83
C TYR A 238 -12.18 -1.59 13.17
N SER A 239 -11.39 -0.95 14.02
CA SER A 239 -11.52 0.47 14.38
C SER A 239 -11.48 1.38 13.15
N ASN A 240 -10.49 1.24 12.27
CA ASN A 240 -10.39 2.02 11.04
C ASN A 240 -11.62 1.87 10.14
N ILE A 241 -12.15 0.66 10.00
CA ILE A 241 -13.36 0.41 9.23
C ILE A 241 -14.57 1.11 9.87
N LYS A 242 -14.75 1.00 11.20
CA LYS A 242 -15.83 1.70 11.93
C LYS A 242 -15.73 3.21 11.72
N ASP A 243 -14.53 3.77 11.83
CA ASP A 243 -14.30 5.21 11.72
C ASP A 243 -14.45 5.71 10.29
N ASN A 244 -13.99 4.96 9.29
CA ASN A 244 -14.21 5.28 7.88
C ASN A 244 -15.70 5.35 7.55
N ILE A 245 -16.50 4.38 8.01
CA ILE A 245 -17.95 4.37 7.79
C ILE A 245 -18.58 5.57 8.49
N LYS A 246 -18.29 5.80 9.79
CA LYS A 246 -18.82 6.95 10.53
C LYS A 246 -18.49 8.27 9.85
N LYS A 247 -17.23 8.48 9.49
CA LYS A 247 -16.75 9.68 8.81
C LYS A 247 -17.49 9.89 7.49
N ARG A 248 -17.68 8.83 6.69
CA ARG A 248 -18.41 8.93 5.42
C ARG A 248 -19.84 9.39 5.61
N TYR A 249 -20.55 8.83 6.60
CA TYR A 249 -21.92 9.26 6.87
C TYR A 249 -21.97 10.65 7.50
N ASP A 250 -21.00 11.03 8.34
CA ASP A 250 -20.89 12.40 8.87
C ASP A 250 -20.68 13.43 7.76
N GLU A 251 -19.86 13.12 6.75
CA GLU A 251 -19.71 13.93 5.51
C GLU A 251 -21.02 14.06 4.72
N LEU A 252 -21.89 13.05 4.80
CA LEU A 252 -23.24 13.06 4.23
C LEU A 252 -24.28 13.73 5.16
N GLY A 253 -23.85 14.30 6.29
CA GLY A 253 -24.71 14.98 7.26
C GLY A 253 -25.49 14.03 8.18
N LYS A 254 -25.03 12.80 8.35
CA LYS A 254 -25.67 11.76 9.17
C LYS A 254 -24.70 11.14 10.17
N THR A 255 -25.05 11.22 11.44
CA THR A 255 -24.34 10.47 12.48
C THR A 255 -24.88 9.04 12.54
N VAL A 256 -24.00 8.06 12.44
CA VAL A 256 -24.34 6.62 12.46
C VAL A 256 -23.55 5.90 13.55
N GLU A 257 -24.17 4.88 14.15
CA GLU A 257 -23.50 3.96 15.07
C GLU A 257 -23.19 2.66 14.36
N ILE A 258 -21.97 2.15 14.57
CA ILE A 258 -21.51 0.88 13.99
C ILE A 258 -21.30 -0.11 15.12
N GLY A 259 -21.97 -1.26 15.01
CA GLY A 259 -21.93 -2.32 16.00
C GLY A 259 -20.64 -3.14 15.94
N ASN A 260 -20.59 -4.21 16.73
CA ASN A 260 -19.42 -5.06 16.88
C ASN A 260 -19.37 -6.12 15.77
N PHE A 261 -19.03 -5.70 14.56
CA PHE A 261 -18.89 -6.60 13.41
C PHE A 261 -17.71 -7.58 13.54
N GLU A 262 -16.71 -7.23 14.33
CA GLU A 262 -15.55 -8.07 14.65
C GLU A 262 -15.94 -9.41 15.28
N LEU A 263 -17.11 -9.51 15.92
CA LEU A 263 -17.62 -10.77 16.48
C LEU A 263 -17.99 -11.81 15.41
N PHE A 264 -18.02 -11.42 14.14
CA PHE A 264 -18.34 -12.28 13.00
C PHE A 264 -17.10 -12.56 12.12
N ILE A 265 -15.90 -12.36 12.66
CA ILE A 265 -14.63 -12.54 11.98
C ILE A 265 -13.76 -13.50 12.81
N ASP A 266 -13.08 -14.42 12.12
CA ASP A 266 -11.99 -15.24 12.66
C ASP A 266 -10.68 -14.46 12.47
N GLY A 267 -10.38 -13.61 13.45
CA GLY A 267 -9.30 -12.62 13.38
C GLY A 267 -7.90 -13.16 13.69
N ASP A 268 -7.81 -14.34 14.31
CA ASP A 268 -6.55 -14.96 14.71
C ASP A 268 -6.25 -16.28 13.96
N GLY A 269 -7.22 -16.78 13.18
CA GLY A 269 -7.07 -17.93 12.31
C GLY A 269 -7.23 -19.26 13.03
N ASP A 270 -7.83 -19.28 14.22
CA ASP A 270 -8.06 -20.50 15.00
C ASP A 270 -9.27 -21.32 14.49
N GLY A 271 -10.04 -20.76 13.55
CA GLY A 271 -11.24 -21.38 12.98
C GLY A 271 -12.52 -21.12 13.78
N GLN A 272 -12.49 -20.21 14.75
CA GLN A 272 -13.63 -19.73 15.54
C GLN A 272 -13.83 -18.22 15.29
N ILE A 273 -15.09 -17.79 15.34
CA ILE A 273 -15.44 -16.37 15.27
C ILE A 273 -15.73 -15.84 16.66
N GLY A 274 -15.38 -14.60 16.93
CA GLY A 274 -15.75 -13.91 18.18
C GLY A 274 -15.17 -14.54 19.44
N ASP A 275 -14.17 -15.41 19.31
CA ASP A 275 -13.23 -15.67 20.38
C ASP A 275 -12.42 -14.40 20.64
N THR A 276 -11.77 -14.32 21.79
CA THR A 276 -11.19 -13.07 22.30
C THR A 276 -9.99 -12.60 21.48
N TYR A 277 -10.22 -12.09 20.28
CA TYR A 277 -9.42 -11.04 19.71
C TYR A 277 -9.66 -9.80 20.58
N GLU A 278 -8.88 -9.67 21.65
CA GLU A 278 -8.43 -8.33 21.98
C GLU A 278 -7.84 -7.80 20.68
N GLU A 279 -8.49 -6.81 20.06
CA GLU A 279 -7.82 -5.93 19.12
C GLU A 279 -6.44 -5.71 19.73
N ASN A 280 -5.38 -6.11 19.04
CA ASN A 280 -4.04 -5.63 19.38
C ASN A 280 -4.23 -4.12 19.39
N LYS A 281 -4.53 -3.53 20.54
CA LYS A 281 -5.04 -2.16 20.60
C LYS A 281 -3.98 -1.35 19.87
N PRO A 282 -4.27 -0.72 18.72
CA PRO A 282 -3.74 0.61 18.59
C PRO A 282 -4.46 1.33 19.74
N ASN A 283 -3.74 1.50 20.86
CA ASN A 283 -4.20 2.20 22.07
C ASN A 283 -5.23 3.29 21.72
N ASP A 284 -6.33 3.42 22.46
CA ASP A 284 -7.20 4.61 22.48
C ASP A 284 -7.11 5.50 21.22
N VAL A 285 -7.95 5.29 20.19
CA VAL A 285 -8.01 6.10 18.94
C VAL A 285 -6.75 6.92 18.78
N ILE A 286 -5.63 6.30 18.37
CA ILE A 286 -4.37 7.04 18.29
C ILE A 286 -4.56 8.09 17.20
N THR A 287 -5.02 9.29 17.56
CA THR A 287 -4.96 10.43 16.65
C THR A 287 -3.49 10.63 16.28
N THR A 288 -3.20 11.35 15.20
CA THR A 288 -1.80 11.75 14.95
C THR A 288 -1.21 12.40 16.21
N GLU A 289 -2.01 13.11 17.02
CA GLU A 289 -1.64 13.64 18.33
C GLU A 289 -1.21 12.54 19.33
N ASP A 290 -1.98 11.47 19.46
CA ASP A 290 -1.74 10.40 20.44
C ASP A 290 -0.47 9.58 20.13
N VAL A 291 -0.09 9.43 18.84
CA VAL A 291 1.15 8.77 18.42
C VAL A 291 2.35 9.40 19.11
N PHE A 292 2.33 10.73 19.21
CA PHE A 292 3.46 11.54 19.65
C PHE A 292 3.49 11.78 21.17
N THR A 293 2.62 11.09 21.92
CA THR A 293 2.65 11.06 23.39
C THR A 293 3.32 9.80 23.95
N SER A 294 3.52 8.76 23.14
CA SER A 294 4.10 7.47 23.54
C SER A 294 5.42 7.18 22.82
N GLU A 295 6.50 6.94 23.59
CA GLU A 295 7.81 6.63 23.00
C GLU A 295 7.77 5.37 22.13
N GLN A 296 6.98 4.37 22.51
CA GLN A 296 6.83 3.15 21.72
C GLN A 296 6.17 3.42 20.36
N MET A 297 5.12 4.23 20.33
CA MET A 297 4.44 4.58 19.07
C MET A 297 5.30 5.46 18.18
N VAL A 298 6.04 6.42 18.77
CA VAL A 298 7.03 7.20 18.03
C VAL A 298 8.09 6.30 17.40
N LYS A 299 8.59 5.29 18.13
CA LYS A 299 9.54 4.30 17.58
C LYS A 299 8.93 3.49 16.44
N GLN A 300 7.66 3.08 16.54
CA GLN A 300 6.94 2.40 15.45
C GLN A 300 6.79 3.32 14.23
N PHE A 301 6.43 4.58 14.44
CA PHE A 301 6.34 5.58 13.37
C PHE A 301 7.70 5.81 12.69
N CYS A 302 8.79 5.90 13.47
CA CYS A 302 10.15 5.99 12.93
C CYS A 302 10.52 4.75 12.12
N THR A 303 10.11 3.56 12.57
CA THR A 303 10.34 2.30 11.87
C THR A 303 9.62 2.29 10.51
N ALA A 304 8.36 2.75 10.48
CA ALA A 304 7.60 2.91 9.24
C ALA A 304 8.24 3.94 8.28
N SER A 305 8.76 5.05 8.81
CA SER A 305 9.50 6.05 8.02
C SER A 305 10.75 5.43 7.37
N VAL A 306 11.54 4.67 8.14
CA VAL A 306 12.74 3.99 7.64
C VAL A 306 12.40 2.89 6.63
N ALA A 307 11.25 2.22 6.76
CA ALA A 307 10.77 1.28 5.75
C ALA A 307 10.51 1.95 4.38
N GLN A 308 10.06 3.20 4.36
CA GLN A 308 9.93 3.95 3.09
C GLN A 308 11.29 4.32 2.50
N LEU A 309 12.28 4.62 3.35
CA LEU A 309 13.66 4.85 2.94
C LEU A 309 14.27 3.59 2.28
N TYR A 310 13.95 2.41 2.79
CA TYR A 310 14.37 1.14 2.21
C TYR A 310 13.92 1.01 0.75
N THR A 311 12.63 1.22 0.46
CA THR A 311 12.10 1.09 -0.91
C THR A 311 12.77 2.07 -1.86
N PHE A 312 13.00 3.31 -1.40
CA PHE A 312 13.72 4.31 -2.15
C PHE A 312 15.15 3.85 -2.51
N ILE A 313 15.92 3.40 -1.53
CA ILE A 313 17.32 2.99 -1.73
C ILE A 313 17.42 1.81 -2.70
N GLN A 314 16.52 0.84 -2.60
CA GLN A 314 16.52 -0.31 -3.52
C GLN A 314 16.26 0.10 -4.96
N ASN A 315 15.25 0.94 -5.18
CA ASN A 315 14.97 1.47 -6.51
C ASN A 315 16.13 2.32 -7.02
N GLN A 316 16.82 3.06 -6.14
CA GLN A 316 17.97 3.88 -6.51
C GLN A 316 19.15 3.02 -6.96
N TYR A 317 19.44 1.94 -6.22
CA TYR A 317 20.56 1.05 -6.54
C TYR A 317 20.30 0.27 -7.82
N LEU A 318 19.04 -0.14 -8.03
CA LEU A 318 18.60 -0.74 -9.29
C LEU A 318 18.75 0.23 -10.46
N PHE A 319 18.29 1.47 -10.30
CA PHE A 319 18.45 2.49 -11.32
C PHE A 319 19.93 2.74 -11.64
N ASP A 320 20.77 2.99 -10.64
CA ASP A 320 22.21 3.22 -10.83
C ASP A 320 22.87 2.03 -11.55
N GLY A 321 22.60 0.81 -11.11
CA GLY A 321 23.21 -0.39 -11.69
C GLY A 321 22.83 -0.63 -13.17
N VAL A 322 21.56 -0.38 -13.49
CA VAL A 322 21.05 -0.51 -14.87
C VAL A 322 21.52 0.64 -15.74
N TYR A 323 21.38 1.88 -15.25
CA TYR A 323 21.68 3.10 -16.01
C TYR A 323 23.18 3.31 -16.22
N THR A 324 24.05 2.81 -15.34
CA THR A 324 25.51 2.89 -15.54
C THR A 324 26.11 1.64 -16.20
N ASN A 325 25.25 0.74 -16.68
CA ASN A 325 25.60 -0.53 -17.32
C ASN A 325 26.53 -1.42 -16.47
N THR A 326 26.47 -1.33 -15.15
CA THR A 326 27.19 -2.24 -14.24
C THR A 326 26.45 -3.56 -14.02
N VAL A 327 25.15 -3.60 -14.30
CA VAL A 327 24.38 -4.82 -14.49
C VAL A 327 24.57 -5.34 -15.91
N SER A 328 24.78 -6.65 -16.08
CA SER A 328 24.91 -7.27 -17.40
C SER A 328 23.60 -7.17 -18.20
N SER A 329 23.69 -6.78 -19.47
CA SER A 329 22.54 -6.73 -20.39
C SER A 329 21.83 -8.08 -20.53
N ASP A 330 22.55 -9.20 -20.41
CA ASP A 330 21.99 -10.55 -20.53
C ASP A 330 20.95 -10.85 -19.44
N ASN A 331 21.08 -10.21 -18.28
CA ASN A 331 20.16 -10.36 -17.17
C ASN A 331 18.89 -9.51 -17.33
N LEU A 332 18.82 -8.63 -18.34
CA LEU A 332 17.70 -7.71 -18.58
C LEU A 332 16.67 -8.25 -19.58
N ASN A 333 16.90 -9.43 -20.15
CA ASN A 333 16.04 -10.01 -21.19
C ASN A 333 14.57 -10.20 -20.76
N ARG A 334 14.29 -10.29 -19.46
CA ARG A 334 12.93 -10.41 -18.90
C ARG A 334 12.38 -9.10 -18.34
N TYR A 335 13.15 -8.02 -18.41
CA TYR A 335 12.84 -6.72 -17.81
C TYR A 335 12.87 -5.63 -18.88
N TYR A 336 11.83 -5.55 -19.71
CA TYR A 336 11.78 -4.64 -20.87
C TYR A 336 12.00 -3.17 -20.50
N GLU A 337 11.37 -2.70 -19.42
CA GLU A 337 11.59 -1.31 -18.96
C GLU A 337 13.04 -1.10 -18.53
N LEU A 338 13.63 -2.01 -17.74
CA LEU A 338 15.03 -1.89 -17.33
C LEU A 338 15.99 -1.95 -18.50
N LYS A 339 15.69 -2.76 -19.53
CA LYS A 339 16.47 -2.77 -20.77
C LYS A 339 16.40 -1.41 -21.49
N SER A 340 15.23 -0.79 -21.52
CA SER A 340 15.07 0.56 -22.08
C SER A 340 15.87 1.61 -21.28
N ILE A 341 15.91 1.50 -19.95
CA ILE A 341 16.73 2.35 -19.07
C ILE A 341 18.22 2.13 -19.32
N TYR A 342 18.65 0.87 -19.48
CA TYR A 342 20.03 0.48 -19.82
C TYR A 342 20.49 1.09 -21.14
N GLU A 343 19.59 1.19 -22.12
CA GLU A 343 19.81 1.83 -23.42
C GLU A 343 19.56 3.35 -23.39
N HIS A 344 19.40 3.93 -22.20
CA HIS A 344 19.17 5.37 -21.97
C HIS A 344 17.90 5.96 -22.62
N ASN A 345 16.95 5.10 -22.98
CA ASN A 345 15.66 5.44 -23.60
C ASN A 345 14.59 5.83 -22.57
N LEU A 346 14.97 6.63 -21.56
CA LEU A 346 14.07 7.09 -20.49
C LEU A 346 12.86 7.88 -21.02
N THR A 347 11.68 7.66 -20.44
CA THR A 347 10.45 8.45 -20.67
C THR A 347 9.74 8.77 -19.35
N SER A 348 8.85 9.76 -19.36
CA SER A 348 8.05 10.16 -18.19
C SER A 348 6.98 9.17 -17.77
N TYR A 349 6.74 8.10 -18.54
CA TYR A 349 5.72 7.07 -18.29
C TYR A 349 6.28 5.81 -17.61
N MET A 350 7.60 5.73 -17.42
CA MET A 350 8.25 4.55 -16.85
C MET A 350 7.95 4.40 -15.37
N ALA A 351 7.78 3.15 -14.92
CA ALA A 351 7.45 2.82 -13.55
C ALA A 351 8.61 3.14 -12.58
N LEU A 352 9.84 2.74 -12.90
CA LEU A 352 10.97 2.89 -11.96
C LEU A 352 11.26 4.36 -11.58
N PRO A 353 11.33 5.33 -12.51
CA PRO A 353 11.44 6.75 -12.16
C PRO A 353 10.23 7.26 -11.34
N SER A 354 9.02 6.80 -11.65
CA SER A 354 7.80 7.15 -10.90
C SER A 354 7.81 6.60 -9.48
N ASP A 355 8.27 5.36 -9.30
CA ASP A 355 8.39 4.69 -8.01
C ASP A 355 9.48 5.32 -7.16
N LEU A 356 10.63 5.68 -7.75
CA LEU A 356 11.67 6.48 -7.10
C LEU A 356 11.12 7.82 -6.59
N TRP A 357 10.44 8.57 -7.45
CA TRP A 357 9.87 9.86 -7.07
C TRP A 357 8.85 9.74 -5.94
N SER A 358 7.85 8.88 -6.13
CA SER A 358 6.72 8.74 -5.21
C SER A 358 7.12 8.15 -3.86
N SER A 359 8.01 7.14 -3.83
CA SER A 359 8.53 6.58 -2.57
C SER A 359 9.30 7.64 -1.77
N THR A 360 10.03 8.52 -2.44
CA THR A 360 10.80 9.57 -1.76
C THR A 360 9.89 10.62 -1.11
N TYR A 361 8.88 11.14 -1.81
CA TYR A 361 7.96 12.13 -1.25
C TYR A 361 7.06 11.54 -0.16
N LYS A 362 6.66 10.27 -0.28
CA LYS A 362 6.00 9.54 0.82
C LYS A 362 6.89 9.53 2.07
N ALA A 363 8.16 9.14 1.94
CA ALA A 363 9.11 9.13 3.05
C ALA A 363 9.38 10.53 3.63
N ILE A 364 9.48 11.56 2.78
CA ILE A 364 9.64 12.97 3.23
C ILE A 364 8.43 13.42 4.06
N ARG A 365 7.21 12.99 3.71
CA ARG A 365 6.02 13.32 4.50
C ARG A 365 6.12 12.76 5.93
N TYR A 366 6.58 11.51 6.09
CA TYR A 366 6.83 10.95 7.42
C TYR A 366 7.85 11.78 8.22
N ASP A 367 8.96 12.18 7.57
CA ASP A 367 9.96 13.02 8.23
C ASP A 367 9.39 14.38 8.64
N ASN A 368 8.61 15.02 7.77
CA ASN A 368 7.96 16.30 8.06
C ASN A 368 7.03 16.16 9.27
N THR A 369 6.19 15.12 9.33
CA THR A 369 5.29 14.87 10.46
C THR A 369 6.08 14.72 11.76
N LEU A 370 7.14 13.91 11.76
CA LEU A 370 7.96 13.68 12.96
C LEU A 370 8.63 14.98 13.45
N ILE A 371 9.17 15.77 12.51
CA ILE A 371 9.84 17.04 12.82
C ILE A 371 8.84 18.06 13.39
N GLU A 372 7.69 18.25 12.74
CA GLU A 372 6.65 19.16 13.20
C GLU A 372 6.16 18.77 14.60
N LYS A 373 5.77 17.51 14.79
CA LYS A 373 5.22 17.02 16.05
C LYS A 373 6.26 17.03 17.19
N SER A 374 7.54 16.82 16.88
CA SER A 374 8.61 16.98 17.86
C SER A 374 8.81 18.42 18.32
N GLY A 375 8.45 19.41 17.49
CA GLY A 375 8.51 20.83 17.81
C GLY A 375 7.30 21.33 18.60
N GLU A 376 6.17 20.62 18.52
CA GLU A 376 4.93 20.92 19.26
C GLU A 376 4.96 20.40 20.70
N THR A 377 5.88 19.49 21.04
CA THR A 377 5.96 18.84 22.35
C THR A 377 7.08 19.39 23.25
N ASN A 378 6.90 19.23 24.56
CA ASN A 378 7.95 19.48 25.56
C ASN A 378 8.70 18.20 25.99
N LEU A 379 8.38 17.05 25.40
CA LEU A 379 8.98 15.76 25.77
C LEU A 379 10.41 15.64 25.22
N ASP A 380 11.41 15.75 26.08
CA ASP A 380 12.83 15.69 25.69
C ASP A 380 13.19 14.35 25.02
N TRP A 381 12.59 13.25 25.47
CA TRP A 381 12.78 11.94 24.85
C TRP A 381 12.31 11.93 23.39
N PHE A 382 11.30 12.73 23.03
CA PHE A 382 10.77 12.80 21.67
C PHE A 382 11.62 13.73 20.78
N LYS A 383 12.10 14.86 21.33
CA LYS A 383 12.87 15.85 20.57
C LYS A 383 14.07 15.29 19.83
N LYS A 384 14.71 14.23 20.36
CA LYS A 384 15.87 13.59 19.70
C LYS A 384 15.53 12.97 18.33
N TYR A 385 14.30 12.49 18.15
CA TYR A 385 13.92 11.74 16.94
C TYR A 385 13.89 12.62 15.68
N GLN A 386 13.62 13.91 15.86
CA GLN A 386 13.61 14.87 14.76
C GLN A 386 14.96 14.92 14.03
N TYR A 387 16.07 14.72 14.74
CA TYR A 387 17.40 14.83 14.16
C TYR A 387 17.68 13.68 13.18
N TYR A 388 17.17 12.48 13.47
CA TYR A 388 17.24 11.36 12.53
C TYR A 388 16.43 11.67 11.26
N SER A 389 15.20 12.16 11.40
CA SER A 389 14.36 12.53 10.25
C SER A 389 14.95 13.67 9.42
N ARG A 390 15.60 14.67 10.04
CA ARG A 390 16.32 15.70 9.29
C ARG A 390 17.45 15.12 8.44
N VAL A 391 18.22 14.16 8.97
CA VAL A 391 19.28 13.47 8.21
C VAL A 391 18.69 12.64 7.07
N PHE A 392 17.63 11.87 7.32
CA PHE A 392 17.01 11.06 6.27
C PHE A 392 16.32 11.92 5.20
N ARG A 393 15.67 13.01 5.57
CA ARG A 393 15.10 14.00 4.65
C ARG A 393 16.19 14.65 3.81
N ALA A 394 17.30 15.05 4.43
CA ALA A 394 18.46 15.60 3.73
C ALA A 394 19.07 14.59 2.74
N TYR A 395 19.22 13.32 3.14
CA TYR A 395 19.67 12.25 2.24
C TYR A 395 18.73 12.08 1.05
N LYS A 396 17.42 12.02 1.28
CA LYS A 396 16.41 11.91 0.22
C LYS A 396 16.49 13.06 -0.78
N TYR A 397 16.49 14.31 -0.30
CA TYR A 397 16.62 15.49 -1.16
C TYR A 397 17.96 15.52 -1.93
N LEU A 398 19.07 15.11 -1.32
CA LEU A 398 20.36 15.03 -2.00
C LEU A 398 20.32 14.06 -3.19
N ASN A 399 19.70 12.90 -3.02
CA ASN A 399 19.58 11.94 -4.13
C ASN A 399 18.59 12.43 -5.20
N MET A 400 17.45 13.00 -4.78
CA MET A 400 16.47 13.56 -5.71
C MET A 400 17.06 14.67 -6.57
N VAL A 401 17.75 15.64 -5.95
CA VAL A 401 18.35 16.76 -6.68
C VAL A 401 19.46 16.28 -7.62
N THR A 402 20.15 15.19 -7.26
CA THR A 402 21.16 14.59 -8.13
C THR A 402 20.53 13.87 -9.33
N LEU A 403 19.33 13.30 -9.18
CA LEU A 403 18.63 12.59 -10.26
C LEU A 403 17.82 13.53 -11.17
N TRP A 404 17.06 14.48 -10.62
CA TRP A 404 16.13 15.32 -11.37
C TRP A 404 16.54 16.78 -11.51
N GLY A 405 17.60 17.22 -10.83
CA GLY A 405 17.95 18.64 -10.74
C GLY A 405 16.94 19.34 -9.83
N ASP A 406 16.27 20.36 -10.33
CA ASP A 406 15.29 21.11 -9.55
C ASP A 406 14.14 20.20 -9.09
N VAL A 407 13.71 20.29 -7.84
CA VAL A 407 12.61 19.45 -7.29
C VAL A 407 11.75 20.24 -6.30
N PRO A 408 10.47 19.91 -6.11
CA PRO A 408 9.65 20.54 -5.07
C PRO A 408 10.27 20.42 -3.68
N LEU A 409 10.52 21.54 -3.00
CA LEU A 409 10.95 21.55 -1.61
C LEU A 409 9.72 21.57 -0.69
N VAL A 410 9.35 20.39 -0.17
CA VAL A 410 8.22 20.18 0.74
C VAL A 410 8.75 19.92 2.15
N THR A 411 8.57 20.88 3.06
CA THR A 411 9.04 20.80 4.45
C THR A 411 7.92 20.67 5.47
N SER A 412 6.66 20.64 5.04
CA SER A 412 5.48 20.45 5.90
C SER A 412 4.76 19.13 5.64
N SER A 413 4.12 18.56 6.66
CA SER A 413 3.31 17.34 6.50
C SER A 413 1.88 17.61 6.05
N ASN A 414 1.36 18.82 6.29
CA ASN A 414 0.05 19.27 5.83
C ASN A 414 0.20 20.14 4.57
N ILE A 415 -0.23 19.59 3.44
CA ILE A 415 -0.20 20.25 2.15
C ILE A 415 -1.59 20.57 1.60
N ILE A 416 -2.65 20.39 2.40
CA ILE A 416 -4.04 20.53 1.94
C ILE A 416 -4.31 21.95 1.44
N ASP A 417 -3.82 22.96 2.16
CA ASP A 417 -4.05 24.37 1.82
C ASP A 417 -3.20 24.85 0.64
N ASN A 418 -2.09 24.17 0.35
CA ASN A 418 -1.20 24.49 -0.76
C ASN A 418 -0.57 23.22 -1.35
N PRO A 419 -1.33 22.42 -2.12
CA PRO A 419 -0.87 21.12 -2.61
C PRO A 419 0.08 21.25 -3.81
N TYR A 420 0.17 22.44 -4.43
CA TYR A 420 0.90 22.67 -5.66
C TYR A 420 2.21 23.41 -5.42
N PHE A 421 3.31 22.66 -5.46
CA PHE A 421 4.67 23.17 -5.29
C PHE A 421 5.36 23.34 -6.63
N ALA A 422 6.00 24.48 -6.86
CA ALA A 422 6.95 24.62 -7.96
C ALA A 422 8.26 23.89 -7.61
N ARG A 423 9.03 23.54 -8.63
CA ARG A 423 10.37 22.97 -8.45
C ARG A 423 11.32 24.06 -7.92
N ALA A 424 11.98 23.81 -6.80
CA ALA A 424 13.01 24.67 -6.27
C ALA A 424 14.36 24.38 -6.96
N PRO A 425 15.19 25.40 -7.23
CA PRO A 425 16.49 25.22 -7.87
C PRO A 425 17.40 24.24 -7.13
N GLN A 426 18.20 23.46 -7.86
CA GLN A 426 19.15 22.50 -7.29
C GLN A 426 20.03 23.12 -6.19
N LYS A 427 20.52 24.34 -6.40
CA LYS A 427 21.36 25.05 -5.43
C LYS A 427 20.62 25.33 -4.12
N GLU A 428 19.32 25.64 -4.19
CA GLU A 428 18.49 25.86 -3.00
C GLU A 428 18.28 24.57 -2.22
N ILE A 429 18.00 23.46 -2.92
CA ILE A 429 17.87 22.13 -2.30
C ILE A 429 19.18 21.71 -1.61
N LEU A 430 20.33 21.89 -2.27
CA LEU A 430 21.64 21.57 -1.68
C LEU A 430 21.92 22.41 -0.42
N ASN A 431 21.60 23.71 -0.44
CA ASN A 431 21.73 24.56 0.73
C ASN A 431 20.80 24.11 1.87
N PHE A 432 19.56 23.73 1.57
CA PHE A 432 18.63 23.16 2.55
C PHE A 432 19.20 21.87 3.18
N VAL A 433 19.68 20.94 2.36
CA VAL A 433 20.31 19.68 2.80
C VAL A 433 21.50 19.96 3.73
N ILE A 434 22.40 20.87 3.36
CA ILE A 434 23.56 21.23 4.18
C ILE A 434 23.13 21.78 5.54
N ASN A 435 22.17 22.73 5.54
CA ASN A 435 21.69 23.37 6.77
C ASN A 435 21.01 22.37 7.72
N GLU A 436 20.19 21.46 7.19
CA GLU A 436 19.56 20.39 7.97
C GLU A 436 20.61 19.54 8.69
N LEU A 437 21.65 19.11 7.97
CA LEU A 437 22.71 18.25 8.50
C LEU A 437 23.56 18.97 9.55
N GLU A 438 23.87 20.26 9.35
CA GLU A 438 24.60 21.07 10.34
C GLU A 438 23.82 21.24 11.64
N SER A 439 22.51 21.51 11.52
CA SER A 439 21.64 21.69 12.68
C SER A 439 21.45 20.38 13.48
N ALA A 440 21.41 19.23 12.79
CA ALA A 440 21.20 17.93 13.43
C ALA A 440 22.48 17.37 14.07
N TYR A 441 23.66 17.63 13.50
CA TYR A 441 24.91 16.94 13.80
C TYR A 441 25.24 16.80 15.30
N GLN A 442 25.17 17.89 16.06
CA GLN A 442 25.56 17.91 17.48
C GLN A 442 24.62 17.10 18.38
N ASN A 443 23.41 16.82 17.92
CA ASN A 443 22.38 16.11 18.68
C ASN A 443 22.28 14.62 18.31
N LEU A 444 23.11 14.15 17.37
CA LEU A 444 23.11 12.76 16.92
C LEU A 444 24.09 11.90 17.73
N PRO A 445 23.75 10.62 17.97
CA PRO A 445 24.63 9.69 18.68
C PRO A 445 25.86 9.31 17.84
N GLU A 446 26.88 8.74 18.49
CA GLU A 446 28.05 8.20 17.79
C GLU A 446 27.76 6.89 17.03
N SER A 447 26.77 6.12 17.49
CA SER A 447 26.38 4.83 16.92
C SER A 447 24.93 4.87 16.46
N SER A 448 24.62 4.15 15.38
CA SER A 448 23.25 3.90 14.93
C SER A 448 22.70 2.62 15.56
N TYR A 449 21.39 2.58 15.79
CA TYR A 449 20.66 1.38 16.20
C TYR A 449 19.25 1.42 15.59
N GLN A 450 18.84 0.32 14.93
CA GLN A 450 17.52 0.20 14.28
C GLN A 450 17.21 1.36 13.31
N PHE A 451 16.28 2.24 13.69
CA PHE A 451 15.82 3.38 12.89
C PHE A 451 16.67 4.64 13.08
N GLU A 452 17.65 4.62 13.99
CA GLU A 452 18.52 5.77 14.29
C GLU A 452 19.70 5.85 13.31
N CYS A 453 20.17 7.07 13.06
CA CYS A 453 21.43 7.29 12.33
C CYS A 453 22.47 7.99 13.21
N SER A 454 23.75 7.71 12.95
CA SER A 454 24.85 8.33 13.69
C SER A 454 25.21 9.72 13.16
N LYS A 455 25.91 10.51 13.98
CA LYS A 455 26.54 11.77 13.56
C LYS A 455 27.54 11.58 12.41
N TYR A 456 28.12 10.39 12.28
CA TYR A 456 29.04 10.05 11.20
C TYR A 456 28.32 9.83 9.88
N PHE A 457 27.14 9.20 9.89
CA PHE A 457 26.29 9.14 8.71
C PHE A 457 25.87 10.53 8.25
N ALA A 458 25.43 11.39 9.19
CA ALA A 458 25.11 12.78 8.86
C ALA A 458 26.30 13.52 8.21
N LYS A 459 27.52 13.34 8.72
CA LYS A 459 28.74 13.91 8.11
C LYS A 459 29.06 13.33 6.74
N ALA A 460 28.80 12.05 6.51
CA ALA A 460 28.99 11.43 5.20
C ALA A 460 28.03 12.02 4.17
N VAL A 461 26.73 12.13 4.51
CA VAL A 461 25.73 12.79 3.65
C VAL A 461 26.11 14.26 3.41
N GLN A 462 26.65 14.94 4.43
CA GLN A 462 27.10 16.32 4.31
C GLN A 462 28.28 16.45 3.35
N ALA A 463 29.26 15.55 3.43
CA ALA A 463 30.39 15.51 2.50
C ALA A 463 29.92 15.30 1.06
N ARG A 464 28.97 14.39 0.83
CA ARG A 464 28.36 14.18 -0.50
C ARG A 464 27.68 15.45 -1.02
N ALA A 465 26.93 16.16 -0.16
CA ALA A 465 26.29 17.42 -0.51
C ALA A 465 27.31 18.52 -0.82
N PHE A 466 28.41 18.61 -0.06
CA PHE A 466 29.49 19.55 -0.35
C PHE A 466 30.20 19.27 -1.67
N LEU A 467 30.50 18.00 -1.98
CA LEU A 467 31.06 17.64 -3.29
C LEU A 467 30.13 18.03 -4.43
N GLN A 468 28.83 17.74 -4.29
CA GLN A 468 27.81 18.12 -5.27
C GLN A 468 27.67 19.65 -5.42
N ASN A 469 27.96 20.40 -4.37
CA ASN A 469 27.94 21.87 -4.35
C ASN A 469 29.29 22.51 -4.69
N GLU A 470 30.28 21.71 -5.07
CA GLU A 470 31.67 22.10 -5.37
C GLU A 470 32.43 22.75 -4.18
N GLU A 471 31.98 22.47 -2.95
CA GLU A 471 32.59 22.97 -1.70
C GLU A 471 33.66 22.01 -1.18
N TYR A 472 34.70 21.76 -1.99
CA TYR A 472 35.69 20.69 -1.76
C TYR A 472 36.43 20.78 -0.41
N ASN A 473 36.72 21.99 0.09
CA ASN A 473 37.35 22.16 1.41
C ASN A 473 36.43 21.65 2.53
N ARG A 474 35.15 22.02 2.52
CA ARG A 474 34.17 21.57 3.52
C ARG A 474 33.87 20.08 3.39
N ALA A 475 33.87 19.56 2.16
CA ALA A 475 33.78 18.11 1.92
C ALA A 475 34.96 17.38 2.60
N LEU A 476 36.18 17.87 2.40
CA LEU A 476 37.39 17.30 3.01
C LEU A 476 37.37 17.39 4.54
N GLU A 477 36.92 18.51 5.10
CA GLU A 477 36.72 18.65 6.55
C GLU A 477 35.72 17.63 7.10
N ALA A 478 34.58 17.45 6.41
CA ALA A 478 33.54 16.52 6.84
C ALA A 478 34.00 15.06 6.82
N VAL A 479 34.69 14.61 5.76
CA VAL A 479 35.24 13.24 5.71
C VAL A 479 36.37 13.02 6.72
N ASN A 480 37.18 14.05 6.99
CA ASN A 480 38.26 13.96 7.99
C ASN A 480 37.74 13.81 9.41
N ILE A 481 36.56 14.35 9.75
CA ILE A 481 35.91 14.07 11.03
C ILE A 481 35.65 12.56 11.21
N ILE A 482 35.25 11.87 10.13
CA ILE A 482 34.97 10.44 10.15
C ILE A 482 36.28 9.64 10.19
N ILE A 483 37.25 9.97 9.33
CA ILE A 483 38.56 9.29 9.27
C ILE A 483 39.29 9.41 10.60
N ASN A 484 39.36 10.61 11.19
CA ASN A 484 40.08 10.86 12.43
C ASN A 484 39.36 10.32 13.68
N SER A 485 38.11 9.87 13.56
CA SER A 485 37.39 9.24 14.68
C SER A 485 37.98 7.89 15.10
N GLY A 486 38.67 7.20 14.18
CA GLY A 486 39.19 5.84 14.38
C GLY A 486 38.10 4.76 14.56
N LYS A 487 36.83 5.08 14.32
CA LYS A 487 35.70 4.15 14.53
C LYS A 487 35.50 3.18 13.35
N PHE A 488 35.90 3.59 12.15
CA PHE A 488 35.65 2.86 10.91
C PHE A 488 36.95 2.39 10.25
N SER A 489 36.88 1.28 9.52
CA SER A 489 38.02 0.70 8.80
C SER A 489 37.53 -0.15 7.63
N LEU A 490 38.34 -0.24 6.57
CA LEU A 490 38.06 -1.15 5.46
C LEU A 490 37.99 -2.60 5.91
N SER A 491 36.98 -3.33 5.44
CA SER A 491 36.87 -4.77 5.63
C SER A 491 37.82 -5.50 4.70
N ASN A 492 38.52 -6.52 5.22
CA ASN A 492 39.39 -7.39 4.42
C ASN A 492 38.58 -8.28 3.46
N ASP A 493 37.43 -8.77 3.92
CA ASP A 493 36.48 -9.53 3.11
C ASP A 493 35.30 -8.62 2.71
N ILE A 494 35.14 -8.38 1.41
CA ILE A 494 34.07 -7.54 0.89
C ILE A 494 32.69 -8.17 1.11
N ASN A 495 32.58 -9.49 1.25
CA ASN A 495 31.28 -10.14 1.50
C ASN A 495 30.76 -9.86 2.91
N SER A 496 31.68 -9.67 3.88
CA SER A 496 31.31 -9.32 5.26
C SER A 496 30.56 -7.99 5.37
N ILE A 497 30.73 -7.10 4.37
CA ILE A 497 30.03 -5.82 4.28
C ILE A 497 28.51 -6.04 4.23
N TYR A 498 28.05 -7.01 3.44
CA TYR A 498 26.62 -7.25 3.20
C TYR A 498 26.02 -8.26 4.19
N ALA A 499 26.87 -8.91 4.99
CA ALA A 499 26.46 -9.68 6.17
C ALA A 499 26.12 -8.79 7.37
N GLY A 500 26.61 -7.54 7.40
CA GLY A 500 26.39 -6.56 8.47
C GLY A 500 27.41 -6.64 9.62
N ASN A 501 27.23 -5.80 10.65
CA ASN A 501 28.06 -5.78 11.88
C ASN A 501 29.59 -5.75 11.63
N ASN A 502 30.02 -4.92 10.71
CA ASN A 502 31.43 -4.71 10.37
C ASN A 502 31.82 -3.25 10.60
N LYS A 503 33.13 -2.96 10.58
CA LYS A 503 33.65 -1.59 10.78
C LYS A 503 33.67 -0.73 9.52
N GLU A 504 33.29 -1.28 8.37
CA GLU A 504 33.24 -0.51 7.13
C GLU A 504 31.89 0.19 6.98
N ASN A 505 30.79 -0.42 7.40
CA ASN A 505 29.47 0.20 7.31
C ASN A 505 29.33 1.34 8.33
N ILE A 506 29.08 2.55 7.81
CA ILE A 506 28.78 3.76 8.59
C ILE A 506 27.27 3.85 8.84
N PHE A 507 26.49 3.42 7.84
CA PHE A 507 25.04 3.23 7.95
C PHE A 507 24.62 2.06 7.04
N GLU A 508 23.84 1.16 7.62
CA GLU A 508 23.30 -0.02 6.97
C GLU A 508 21.82 -0.18 7.30
N LEU A 509 21.10 -0.85 6.42
CA LEU A 509 19.70 -1.21 6.62
C LEU A 509 19.52 -2.72 6.39
N PRO A 510 18.57 -3.37 7.09
CA PRO A 510 18.25 -4.76 6.80
C PRO A 510 17.73 -4.91 5.36
N ASN A 511 18.07 -6.03 4.72
CA ASN A 511 17.76 -6.32 3.32
C ASN A 511 16.88 -7.58 3.19
N SER A 512 15.70 -7.57 3.82
CA SER A 512 14.78 -8.71 3.74
C SER A 512 14.19 -8.87 2.34
N ASN A 513 13.85 -10.11 1.97
CA ASN A 513 13.22 -10.39 0.67
C ASN A 513 11.75 -9.95 0.63
N ASP A 514 11.10 -9.87 1.79
CA ASP A 514 9.64 -9.64 1.91
C ASP A 514 9.18 -8.30 1.32
N TYR A 515 10.10 -7.35 1.20
CA TYR A 515 9.82 -5.99 0.71
C TYR A 515 10.59 -5.64 -0.56
N SER A 516 11.38 -6.56 -1.12
CA SER A 516 12.22 -6.31 -2.30
C SER A 516 11.47 -6.57 -3.60
N SER A 517 11.55 -5.64 -4.55
CA SER A 517 11.09 -5.92 -5.92
C SER A 517 11.90 -7.07 -6.52
N ILE A 518 11.25 -7.92 -7.33
CA ILE A 518 11.92 -9.04 -8.02
C ILE A 518 13.17 -8.58 -8.78
N PRO A 519 13.15 -7.48 -9.57
CA PRO A 519 14.33 -7.05 -10.30
C PRO A 519 15.50 -6.62 -9.39
N TYR A 520 15.23 -5.95 -8.27
CA TYR A 520 16.29 -5.59 -7.32
C TYR A 520 16.93 -6.84 -6.72
N ARG A 521 16.11 -7.81 -6.29
CA ARG A 521 16.61 -9.06 -5.70
C ARG A 521 17.49 -9.83 -6.69
N ASP A 522 17.08 -9.90 -7.95
CA ASP A 522 17.75 -10.71 -8.96
C ASP A 522 19.03 -10.04 -9.52
N LEU A 523 19.09 -8.70 -9.52
CA LEU A 523 20.15 -7.95 -10.22
C LEU A 523 21.12 -7.21 -9.31
N ILE A 524 20.71 -6.84 -8.11
CA ILE A 524 21.43 -5.87 -7.26
C ILE A 524 21.77 -6.45 -5.89
N LYS A 525 20.84 -7.17 -5.26
CA LYS A 525 20.96 -7.64 -3.87
C LYS A 525 22.26 -8.43 -3.65
N LYS A 526 23.09 -7.95 -2.71
CA LYS A 526 24.41 -8.55 -2.39
C LYS A 526 24.42 -9.39 -1.09
N GLY A 527 23.43 -9.23 -0.21
CA GLY A 527 23.36 -9.93 1.08
C GLY A 527 22.16 -9.49 1.92
N ASP A 528 22.21 -9.80 3.22
CA ASP A 528 21.11 -9.56 4.18
C ASP A 528 21.08 -8.13 4.73
N ASN A 529 22.09 -7.31 4.40
CA ASN A 529 22.12 -5.88 4.69
C ASN A 529 22.43 -5.05 3.44
N ILE A 530 21.79 -3.89 3.34
CA ILE A 530 22.10 -2.84 2.37
C ILE A 530 23.12 -1.90 3.01
N ALA A 531 24.31 -1.82 2.44
CA ALA A 531 25.28 -0.81 2.83
C ALA A 531 24.90 0.54 2.19
N VAL A 532 24.44 1.49 3.00
CA VAL A 532 23.97 2.82 2.52
C VAL A 532 25.13 3.83 2.48
N CYS A 533 26.04 3.71 3.43
CA CYS A 533 27.28 4.46 3.48
C CYS A 533 28.39 3.62 4.12
N ARG A 534 29.56 3.62 3.50
CA ARG A 534 30.71 2.80 3.86
C ARG A 534 31.97 3.64 4.02
N TYR A 535 32.96 3.12 4.73
CA TYR A 535 34.25 3.77 4.87
C TYR A 535 34.98 3.94 3.52
N SER A 536 34.75 3.03 2.56
CA SER A 536 35.25 3.19 1.19
C SER A 536 34.73 4.46 0.51
N ASP A 537 33.44 4.77 0.67
CA ASP A 537 32.84 6.04 0.19
C ASP A 537 33.58 7.26 0.80
N ILE A 538 33.86 7.23 2.10
CA ILE A 538 34.60 8.31 2.78
C ILE A 538 36.00 8.51 2.20
N LEU A 539 36.74 7.42 1.98
CA LEU A 539 38.09 7.49 1.42
C LEU A 539 38.09 7.97 -0.03
N LEU A 540 37.12 7.54 -0.84
CA LEU A 540 37.01 7.99 -2.23
C LEU A 540 36.55 9.45 -2.32
N MET A 541 35.65 9.91 -1.44
CA MET A 541 35.30 11.33 -1.30
C MET A 541 36.49 12.17 -0.82
N ALA A 542 37.29 11.67 0.12
CA ALA A 542 38.52 12.35 0.55
C ALA A 542 39.54 12.44 -0.58
N SER A 543 39.66 11.39 -1.40
CA SER A 543 40.50 11.39 -2.59
C SER A 543 40.00 12.41 -3.63
N GLU A 544 38.70 12.40 -3.93
CA GLU A 544 38.05 13.34 -4.84
C GLU A 544 38.25 14.80 -4.41
N ALA A 545 37.95 15.13 -3.15
CA ALA A 545 38.13 16.47 -2.62
C ALA A 545 39.59 16.93 -2.69
N ASN A 546 40.55 16.07 -2.32
CA ASN A 546 41.97 16.40 -2.43
C ASN A 546 42.40 16.62 -3.89
N LEU A 547 41.93 15.80 -4.82
CA LEU A 547 42.25 15.95 -6.23
C LEU A 547 41.73 17.29 -6.77
N LYS A 548 40.48 17.65 -6.46
CA LYS A 548 39.85 18.92 -6.87
C LYS A 548 40.51 20.15 -6.23
N LEU A 549 41.13 20.00 -5.05
CA LEU A 549 41.92 21.03 -4.37
C LEU A 549 43.38 21.11 -4.85
N GLY A 550 43.81 20.25 -5.78
CA GLY A 550 45.20 20.20 -6.28
C GLY A 550 46.16 19.41 -5.39
N ASN A 551 45.67 18.72 -4.36
CA ASN A 551 46.47 17.93 -3.41
C ASN A 551 46.66 16.48 -3.91
N ALA A 552 47.26 16.30 -5.08
CA ALA A 552 47.36 15.02 -5.78
C ALA A 552 47.99 13.89 -4.92
N ASN A 553 49.04 14.18 -4.16
CA ASN A 553 49.68 13.18 -3.29
C ASN A 553 48.72 12.64 -2.22
N GLN A 554 47.92 13.52 -1.62
CA GLN A 554 46.95 13.14 -0.61
C GLN A 554 45.78 12.36 -1.23
N ALA A 555 45.36 12.75 -2.43
CA ALA A 555 44.36 12.00 -3.19
C ALA A 555 44.80 10.56 -3.47
N ILE A 556 46.07 10.37 -3.89
CA ILE A 556 46.68 9.06 -4.13
C ILE A 556 46.71 8.22 -2.84
N ILE A 557 47.05 8.81 -1.69
CA ILE A 557 47.10 8.09 -0.41
C ILE A 557 45.74 7.47 -0.07
N TYR A 558 44.66 8.25 -0.16
CA TYR A 558 43.32 7.73 0.14
C TYR A 558 42.84 6.73 -0.90
N LEU A 559 43.09 6.99 -2.19
CA LEU A 559 42.71 6.09 -3.27
C LEU A 559 43.41 4.74 -3.16
N ASN A 560 44.72 4.74 -2.87
CA ASN A 560 45.50 3.51 -2.75
C ASN A 560 45.05 2.64 -1.57
N GLN A 561 44.44 3.20 -0.52
CA GLN A 561 43.87 2.38 0.56
C GLN A 561 42.77 1.44 0.03
N VAL A 562 41.82 1.99 -0.74
CA VAL A 562 40.72 1.21 -1.34
C VAL A 562 41.25 0.26 -2.41
N ARG A 563 42.16 0.73 -3.28
CA ARG A 563 42.79 -0.10 -4.31
C ARG A 563 43.50 -1.31 -3.73
N ASN A 564 44.33 -1.10 -2.71
CA ASN A 564 45.11 -2.16 -2.09
C ASN A 564 44.20 -3.18 -1.37
N ARG A 565 43.11 -2.73 -0.71
CA ARG A 565 42.09 -3.63 -0.16
C ARG A 565 41.52 -4.55 -1.25
N ASN A 566 41.23 -3.99 -2.41
CA ASN A 566 40.69 -4.72 -3.56
C ASN A 566 41.74 -5.49 -4.37
N GLY A 567 42.98 -5.62 -3.89
CA GLY A 567 44.06 -6.32 -4.57
C GLY A 567 44.54 -5.64 -5.86
N ARG A 568 44.20 -4.35 -6.08
CA ARG A 568 44.63 -3.57 -7.24
C ARG A 568 45.97 -2.88 -6.97
N THR A 569 46.75 -2.70 -8.02
CA THR A 569 48.06 -2.04 -7.93
C THR A 569 47.91 -0.58 -7.49
N SER A 570 48.72 -0.17 -6.51
CA SER A 570 48.84 1.24 -6.10
C SER A 570 49.27 2.12 -7.27
N ILE A 571 48.66 3.30 -7.38
CA ILE A 571 49.04 4.32 -8.35
C ILE A 571 50.02 5.34 -7.72
N ASN A 572 50.64 6.16 -8.55
CA ASN A 572 51.54 7.23 -8.13
C ASN A 572 51.25 8.52 -8.93
N SER A 573 52.03 9.58 -8.69
CA SER A 573 51.83 10.91 -9.30
C SER A 573 51.96 10.95 -10.84
N SER A 574 52.55 9.92 -11.47
CA SER A 574 52.61 9.81 -12.94
C SER A 574 51.37 9.13 -13.55
N SER A 575 50.49 8.56 -12.72
CA SER A 575 49.27 7.88 -13.17
C SER A 575 48.15 8.89 -13.45
N ASN A 576 47.15 8.49 -14.26
CA ASN A 576 45.90 9.26 -14.35
C ASN A 576 45.05 9.01 -13.08
N ILE A 577 45.13 9.95 -12.12
CA ILE A 577 44.48 9.83 -10.82
C ILE A 577 42.95 9.88 -10.97
N GLU A 578 42.42 10.73 -11.85
CA GLU A 578 40.97 10.89 -12.05
C GLU A 578 40.36 9.61 -12.61
N ASP A 579 40.95 9.04 -13.68
CA ASP A 579 40.46 7.78 -14.26
C ASP A 579 40.54 6.63 -13.26
N ALA A 580 41.63 6.55 -12.48
CA ALA A 580 41.79 5.54 -11.44
C ALA A 580 40.74 5.70 -10.34
N LEU A 581 40.42 6.93 -9.94
CA LEU A 581 39.41 7.24 -8.93
C LEU A 581 37.99 6.87 -9.41
N ILE A 582 37.62 7.25 -10.63
CA ILE A 582 36.33 6.88 -11.24
C ILE A 582 36.21 5.35 -11.37
N ASN A 583 37.29 4.67 -11.74
CA ASN A 583 37.31 3.22 -11.79
C ASN A 583 37.12 2.59 -10.41
N GLU A 584 37.66 3.17 -9.32
CA GLU A 584 37.38 2.67 -7.98
C GLU A 584 35.93 2.93 -7.53
N TRP A 585 35.35 4.09 -7.88
CA TRP A 585 33.91 4.32 -7.68
C TRP A 585 33.06 3.26 -8.38
N LYS A 586 33.42 2.87 -9.60
CA LYS A 586 32.76 1.77 -10.32
C LYS A 586 32.97 0.44 -9.61
N GLU A 587 34.21 0.04 -9.42
CA GLU A 587 34.48 -1.35 -9.07
C GLU A 587 34.26 -1.68 -7.59
N ASP A 588 34.39 -0.70 -6.69
CA ASP A 588 34.10 -0.90 -5.26
C ASP A 588 32.63 -0.62 -4.91
N LEU A 589 32.00 0.37 -5.54
CA LEU A 589 30.67 0.89 -5.16
C LEU A 589 29.59 0.72 -6.25
N LYS A 590 29.84 -0.04 -7.34
CA LYS A 590 28.77 -0.37 -8.29
C LYS A 590 27.58 -1.02 -7.62
N ASN A 591 26.40 -0.68 -8.12
CA ASN A 591 25.11 -1.16 -7.63
C ASN A 591 24.81 -0.71 -6.19
N GLU A 592 25.42 0.39 -5.75
CA GLU A 592 25.16 1.04 -4.46
C GLU A 592 24.66 2.49 -4.61
N GLY A 593 24.17 2.87 -5.80
CA GLY A 593 23.51 4.16 -6.01
C GLY A 593 24.47 5.36 -6.10
N LEU A 594 25.78 5.12 -6.26
CA LEU A 594 26.81 6.17 -6.16
C LEU A 594 27.59 6.39 -7.45
N TYR A 595 27.63 5.43 -8.37
CA TYR A 595 28.56 5.50 -9.51
C TYR A 595 28.11 6.54 -10.54
N PHE A 596 26.80 6.61 -10.86
CA PHE A 596 26.28 7.65 -11.74
C PHE A 596 26.56 9.05 -11.19
N TYR A 597 26.48 9.20 -9.86
CA TYR A 597 26.70 10.48 -9.21
C TYR A 597 28.17 10.89 -9.27
N ALA A 598 29.10 9.95 -9.07
CA ALA A 598 30.51 10.19 -9.28
C ALA A 598 30.79 10.62 -10.73
N LEU A 599 30.25 9.90 -11.72
CA LEU A 599 30.39 10.27 -13.13
C LEU A 599 29.91 11.69 -13.43
N LYS A 600 28.81 12.14 -12.80
CA LYS A 600 28.32 13.52 -12.94
C LYS A 600 29.28 14.54 -12.32
N ARG A 601 29.80 14.31 -11.12
CA ARG A 601 30.74 15.23 -10.45
C ARG A 601 32.11 15.33 -11.13
N PHE A 602 32.52 14.29 -11.86
CA PHE A 602 33.71 14.32 -12.70
C PHE A 602 33.45 14.84 -14.13
N ASP A 603 32.22 15.19 -14.50
CA ASP A 603 31.83 15.53 -15.88
C ASP A 603 32.21 14.43 -16.90
N LYS A 604 32.08 13.17 -16.47
CA LYS A 604 32.41 11.98 -17.28
C LYS A 604 31.19 11.17 -17.70
N ALA A 605 30.00 11.44 -17.17
CA ALA A 605 28.79 10.69 -17.47
C ALA A 605 28.50 10.59 -18.98
N LYS A 606 28.56 11.72 -19.72
CA LYS A 606 28.33 11.72 -21.18
C LYS A 606 29.34 10.86 -21.93
N GLN A 607 30.62 10.97 -21.58
CA GLN A 607 31.69 10.22 -22.23
C GLN A 607 31.62 8.72 -21.92
N VAL A 608 31.36 8.37 -20.65
CA VAL A 608 31.40 6.98 -20.17
C VAL A 608 30.14 6.20 -20.58
N LEU A 609 28.99 6.87 -20.63
CA LEU A 609 27.70 6.24 -20.93
C LEU A 609 27.23 6.49 -22.37
N ASP A 610 27.96 7.28 -23.16
CA ASP A 610 27.58 7.69 -24.52
C ASP A 610 26.17 8.33 -24.58
N ILE A 611 25.92 9.27 -23.67
CA ILE A 611 24.63 9.96 -23.53
C ILE A 611 24.72 11.45 -23.83
N SER A 612 23.59 12.02 -24.25
CA SER A 612 23.43 13.46 -24.45
C SER A 612 23.18 14.21 -23.13
N GLU A 613 23.36 15.53 -23.15
CA GLU A 613 23.21 16.42 -21.98
C GLU A 613 21.86 16.26 -21.26
N ASN A 614 20.76 16.16 -22.01
CA ASN A 614 19.42 16.01 -21.45
C ASN A 614 19.21 14.70 -20.68
N LYS A 615 20.07 13.70 -20.88
CA LYS A 615 20.00 12.41 -20.18
C LYS A 615 20.77 12.42 -18.86
N LEU A 616 21.46 13.51 -18.52
CA LEU A 616 22.06 13.67 -17.18
C LEU A 616 21.01 13.81 -16.07
N LEU A 617 19.76 14.13 -16.43
CA LEU A 617 18.63 14.23 -15.51
C LEU A 617 17.52 13.27 -15.93
N LEU A 618 16.80 12.74 -14.94
CA LEU A 618 15.63 11.89 -15.17
C LEU A 618 14.44 12.75 -15.61
N PRO A 619 13.50 12.21 -16.39
CA PRO A 619 12.21 12.87 -16.61
C PRO A 619 11.44 12.98 -15.29
N ILE A 620 10.73 14.09 -15.12
CA ILE A 620 9.68 14.21 -14.11
C ILE A 620 8.54 13.25 -14.50
N PRO A 621 8.03 12.41 -13.56
CA PRO A 621 6.94 11.49 -13.86
C PRO A 621 5.71 12.20 -14.41
N ILE A 622 5.05 11.60 -15.40
CA ILE A 622 3.89 12.22 -16.06
C ILE A 622 2.70 12.42 -15.10
N SER A 623 2.55 11.53 -14.12
CA SER A 623 1.53 11.64 -13.07
C SER A 623 1.68 12.94 -12.28
N GLU A 624 2.91 13.34 -11.97
CA GLU A 624 3.23 14.57 -11.24
C GLU A 624 3.00 15.81 -12.10
N MET A 625 3.36 15.74 -13.38
CA MET A 625 3.08 16.80 -14.36
C MET A 625 1.57 17.05 -14.52
N ASN A 626 0.78 15.98 -14.52
CA ASN A 626 -0.68 16.07 -14.65
C ASN A 626 -1.36 16.54 -13.35
N ALA A 627 -0.83 16.13 -12.19
CA ALA A 627 -1.41 16.43 -10.89
C ALA A 627 -1.11 17.86 -10.40
N ASN A 628 0.05 18.41 -10.75
CA ASN A 628 0.49 19.71 -10.24
C ASN A 628 0.77 20.71 -11.38
N PRO A 629 -0.09 21.73 -11.58
CA PRO A 629 0.02 22.67 -12.69
C PRO A 629 1.25 23.59 -12.62
N LYS A 630 2.00 23.59 -11.50
CA LYS A 630 3.26 24.33 -11.35
C LYS A 630 4.50 23.51 -11.72
N MET A 631 4.34 22.22 -12.03
CA MET A 631 5.45 21.36 -12.43
C MET A 631 5.90 21.66 -13.85
N THR A 632 7.20 21.56 -14.07
CA THR A 632 7.83 21.70 -15.39
C THR A 632 8.69 20.47 -15.67
N GLN A 633 8.67 20.01 -16.92
CA GLN A 633 9.48 18.87 -17.34
C GLN A 633 10.96 19.27 -17.48
N ASN A 634 11.87 18.31 -17.27
CA ASN A 634 13.27 18.48 -17.59
C ASN A 634 13.48 18.59 -19.11
N PRO A 635 14.44 19.42 -19.58
CA PRO A 635 14.68 19.57 -21.01
C PRO A 635 14.90 18.23 -21.72
N GLY A 636 14.27 18.03 -22.88
CA GLY A 636 14.44 16.83 -23.70
C GLY A 636 13.52 15.65 -23.39
N TYR A 637 12.46 15.86 -22.60
CA TYR A 637 11.42 14.87 -22.27
C TYR A 637 10.01 15.40 -22.53
#